data_AF-A0A527YZ44-F1
#
_entry.id   AF-A0A527YZ44-F1
#
_cell.length_a   1.000
_cell.length_b   1.000
_cell.length_c   1.000
_cell.angle_alpha   90.00
_cell.angle_beta   90.00
_cell.angle_gamma   90.00
#
_symmetry.space_group_name_H-M   'P 1'
#
loop_
_entity.id
_entity.type
_entity.pdbx_description
1 polymer ?
#
loop_
_entity_poly.entity_id
_entity_poly.type
_entity_poly.pdbx_seq_one_letter_code
_entity_poly.pdbx_strand_id
1 'polypeptide(L)'
;MADLKMLGELERKILWLATWMVHNANHLRDNGDGLKVGGHQASSASLATIMTALYFHALRPEDRVAVKPHASPIYHAIQYLLGNQTREKMENFRGYKGVQSYPSRTKDVDDVDFSTGSVGLGVAQTLFSSLVQD
;
A
#
# COMPACT_ATOMS: atom_id res chain seq x y z
N MET A 1 -12.03 12.81 -20.48
CA MET A 1 -11.17 11.83 -21.19
C MET A 1 -9.69 11.93 -20.81
N ALA A 2 -9.09 13.13 -20.72
CA ALA A 2 -7.69 13.29 -20.31
C ALA A 2 -7.39 12.72 -18.90
N ASP A 3 -8.32 12.89 -17.97
CA ASP A 3 -8.22 12.39 -16.58
C ASP A 3 -8.11 10.85 -16.50
N LEU A 4 -9.03 10.13 -17.16
CA LEU A 4 -8.99 8.66 -17.24
C LEU A 4 -7.68 8.12 -17.84
N LYS A 5 -7.10 8.83 -18.82
CA LYS A 5 -5.81 8.44 -19.39
C LYS A 5 -4.70 8.57 -18.35
N MET A 6 -4.67 9.68 -17.60
CA MET A 6 -3.69 9.90 -16.54
C MET A 6 -3.82 8.86 -15.42
N LEU A 7 -5.04 8.55 -14.98
CA LEU A 7 -5.29 7.48 -14.02
C LEU A 7 -4.78 6.14 -14.54
N GLY A 8 -4.97 5.83 -15.82
CA GLY A 8 -4.41 4.62 -16.42
C GLY A 8 -2.87 4.57 -16.45
N GLU A 9 -2.18 5.71 -16.60
CA GLU A 9 -0.72 5.78 -16.46
C GLU A 9 -0.27 5.53 -15.02
N LEU A 10 -0.97 6.16 -14.05
CA LEU A 10 -0.70 6.01 -12.62
C LEU A 10 -0.92 4.57 -12.17
N GLU A 11 -2.02 3.93 -12.60
CA GLU A 11 -2.32 2.52 -12.32
C GLU A 11 -1.19 1.61 -12.80
N ARG A 12 -0.72 1.80 -14.04
CA ARG A 12 0.42 1.03 -14.57
C ARG A 12 1.69 1.26 -13.76
N LYS A 13 1.95 2.50 -13.36
CA LYS A 13 3.14 2.85 -12.57
C LYS A 13 3.10 2.21 -11.18
N ILE A 14 1.99 2.29 -10.47
CA ILE A 14 1.86 1.68 -9.13
C ILE A 14 1.92 0.15 -9.21
N LEU A 15 1.33 -0.46 -10.24
CA LEU A 15 1.40 -1.91 -10.44
C LEU A 15 2.84 -2.38 -10.71
N TRP A 16 3.59 -1.63 -11.51
CA TRP A 16 5.00 -1.91 -11.74
C TRP A 16 5.83 -1.79 -10.46
N LEU A 17 5.65 -0.70 -9.71
CA LEU A 17 6.35 -0.47 -8.44
C LEU A 17 6.03 -1.56 -7.40
N ALA A 18 4.75 -1.89 -7.23
CA ALA A 18 4.29 -2.93 -6.31
C ALA A 18 4.88 -4.30 -6.66
N THR A 19 4.87 -4.65 -7.95
CA THR A 19 5.48 -5.89 -8.44
C THR A 19 6.99 -5.90 -8.19
N TRP A 20 7.66 -4.79 -8.50
CA TRP A 20 9.10 -4.65 -8.31
C TRP A 20 9.49 -4.73 -6.85
N MET A 21 8.76 -4.13 -5.90
CA MET A 21 9.06 -4.23 -4.47
C MET A 21 9.08 -5.68 -3.99
N VAL A 22 8.06 -6.46 -4.38
CA VAL A 22 7.99 -7.87 -4.00
C VAL A 22 9.11 -8.66 -4.69
N HIS A 23 9.40 -8.36 -5.95
CA HIS A 23 10.50 -9.00 -6.67
C HIS A 23 11.85 -8.68 -6.01
N ASN A 24 12.13 -7.40 -5.73
CA ASN A 24 13.33 -6.93 -5.07
C ASN A 24 13.55 -7.64 -3.74
N ALA A 25 12.52 -7.70 -2.90
CA ALA A 25 12.60 -8.33 -1.58
C ALA A 25 12.90 -9.83 -1.63
N ASN A 26 12.46 -10.54 -2.68
CA ASN A 26 12.59 -11.99 -2.77
C ASN A 26 13.74 -12.47 -3.69
N HIS A 27 14.28 -11.59 -4.55
CA HIS A 27 15.21 -12.00 -5.61
C HIS A 27 16.44 -11.10 -5.80
N LEU A 28 16.36 -9.81 -5.47
CA LEU A 28 17.45 -8.86 -5.72
C LEU A 28 18.20 -8.46 -4.45
N ARG A 29 17.45 -8.21 -3.37
CA ARG A 29 18.02 -7.93 -2.06
C ARG A 29 18.57 -9.22 -1.47
N ASP A 30 19.80 -9.14 -0.95
CA ASP A 30 20.39 -10.23 -0.18
C ASP A 30 19.64 -10.38 1.17
N ASN A 31 19.17 -11.60 1.43
CA ASN A 31 18.42 -11.95 2.64
C ASN A 31 19.23 -12.88 3.57
N GLY A 32 20.48 -13.22 3.21
CA GLY A 32 21.42 -14.02 4.01
C GLY A 32 21.15 -15.52 4.03
N ASP A 33 19.88 -15.93 4.18
CA ASP A 33 19.46 -17.34 4.27
C ASP A 33 18.87 -17.90 2.96
N GLY A 34 18.69 -17.04 1.95
CA GLY A 34 18.07 -17.38 0.67
C GLY A 34 16.56 -17.66 0.76
N LEU A 35 15.93 -17.47 1.92
CA LEU A 35 14.50 -17.67 2.09
C LEU A 35 13.71 -16.49 1.52
N LYS A 36 12.54 -16.82 0.96
CA LYS A 36 11.58 -15.82 0.48
C LYS A 36 10.90 -15.14 1.66
N VAL A 37 11.00 -13.82 1.72
CA VAL A 37 10.26 -12.97 2.68
C VAL A 37 8.77 -12.84 2.34
N GLY A 38 8.37 -13.18 1.12
CA GLY A 38 6.99 -13.21 0.66
C GLY A 38 6.46 -11.86 0.16
N GLY A 39 5.13 -11.75 0.08
CA GLY A 39 4.42 -10.62 -0.53
C GLY A 39 3.28 -11.12 -1.43
N HIS A 40 2.14 -10.41 -1.44
CA HIS A 40 0.90 -10.90 -2.05
C HIS A 40 0.63 -10.23 -3.39
N GLN A 41 1.37 -10.58 -4.45
CA GLN A 41 1.26 -9.92 -5.75
C GLN A 41 -0.16 -9.95 -6.34
N ALA A 42 -0.77 -11.13 -6.43
CA ALA A 42 -2.12 -11.28 -7.00
C ALA A 42 -3.18 -10.47 -6.24
N SER A 43 -3.18 -10.57 -4.91
CA SER A 43 -4.11 -9.80 -4.06
C SER A 43 -3.86 -8.29 -4.10
N SER A 44 -2.64 -7.87 -4.38
CA SER A 44 -2.32 -6.45 -4.53
C SER A 44 -2.80 -5.95 -5.89
N ALA A 45 -2.42 -6.66 -6.96
CA ALA A 45 -2.79 -6.32 -8.33
C ALA A 45 -4.32 -6.22 -8.50
N SER A 46 -5.09 -7.07 -7.83
CA SER A 46 -6.56 -7.02 -7.88
C SER A 46 -7.17 -5.71 -7.36
N LEU A 47 -6.42 -4.92 -6.58
CA LEU A 47 -6.89 -3.62 -6.07
C LEU A 47 -6.30 -2.41 -6.82
N ALA A 48 -5.43 -2.61 -7.81
CA ALA A 48 -4.73 -1.51 -8.48
C ALA A 48 -5.69 -0.46 -9.06
N THR A 49 -6.71 -0.90 -9.79
CA THR A 49 -7.69 0.00 -10.42
C THR A 49 -8.49 0.82 -9.40
N ILE A 50 -9.09 0.16 -8.40
CA ILE A 50 -9.93 0.84 -7.41
C ILE A 50 -9.10 1.77 -6.51
N MET A 51 -7.89 1.36 -6.12
CA MET A 51 -7.03 2.21 -5.30
C MET A 51 -6.47 3.40 -6.10
N THR A 52 -6.25 3.24 -7.41
CA THR A 52 -5.87 4.37 -8.28
C THR A 52 -6.98 5.42 -8.29
N ALA A 53 -8.21 5.01 -8.60
CA ALA A 53 -9.35 5.90 -8.62
C ALA A 53 -9.61 6.54 -7.24
N LEU A 54 -9.48 5.75 -6.18
CA LEU A 54 -9.69 6.23 -4.81
C LEU A 54 -8.66 7.30 -4.43
N TYR A 55 -7.36 6.98 -4.47
CA TYR A 55 -6.32 7.85 -3.95
C TYR A 55 -5.94 9.04 -4.84
N PHE A 56 -6.08 8.92 -6.16
CA PHE A 56 -5.68 9.98 -7.08
C PHE A 56 -6.84 10.84 -7.60
N HIS A 57 -8.09 10.50 -7.27
CA HIS A 57 -9.25 11.23 -7.77
C HIS A 57 -10.37 11.43 -6.74
N ALA A 58 -10.75 10.40 -5.99
CA ALA A 58 -11.97 10.45 -5.17
C ALA A 58 -11.76 10.91 -3.71
N LEU A 59 -10.64 10.56 -3.07
CA LEU A 59 -10.42 10.88 -1.65
C LEU A 59 -10.28 12.38 -1.41
N ARG A 60 -10.95 12.84 -0.36
CA ARG A 60 -10.79 14.15 0.25
C ARG A 60 -9.94 14.06 1.52
N PRO A 61 -9.38 15.17 2.03
CA PRO A 61 -8.51 15.16 3.22
C PRO A 61 -9.14 14.54 4.48
N GLU A 62 -10.46 14.61 4.62
CA GLU A 62 -11.23 14.07 5.73
C GLU A 62 -11.54 12.57 5.62
N ASP A 63 -11.43 11.98 4.42
CA ASP A 63 -11.76 10.58 4.21
C ASP A 63 -10.69 9.67 4.85
N ARG A 64 -11.11 8.51 5.38
CA ARG A 64 -10.25 7.54 6.07
C ARG A 64 -10.43 6.16 5.46
N VAL A 65 -9.34 5.45 5.20
CA VAL A 65 -9.35 4.20 4.41
C VAL A 65 -8.74 3.04 5.20
N ALA A 66 -9.55 2.00 5.46
CA ALA A 66 -9.03 0.70 5.88
C ALA A 66 -8.57 -0.11 4.67
N VAL A 67 -7.28 0.02 4.34
CA VAL A 67 -6.68 -0.70 3.22
C VAL A 67 -6.67 -2.20 3.49
N LYS A 68 -7.08 -3.01 2.50
CA LYS A 68 -6.93 -4.47 2.56
C LYS A 68 -5.46 -4.82 2.86
N PRO A 69 -5.15 -5.59 3.91
CA PRO A 69 -3.77 -5.73 4.40
C PRO A 69 -2.80 -6.24 3.33
N HIS A 70 -3.22 -7.26 2.58
CA HIS A 70 -2.42 -7.88 1.52
C HIS A 70 -2.25 -7.00 0.27
N ALA A 71 -2.91 -5.85 0.18
CA ALA A 71 -2.70 -4.87 -0.88
C ALA A 71 -1.63 -3.82 -0.53
N SER A 72 -0.89 -4.01 0.58
CA SER A 72 0.17 -3.10 1.01
C SER A 72 1.18 -2.70 -0.07
N PRO A 73 1.60 -3.57 -1.03
CA PRO A 73 2.50 -3.14 -2.08
C PRO A 73 1.92 -2.04 -2.98
N ILE A 74 0.63 -2.10 -3.30
CA ILE A 74 -0.05 -1.05 -4.08
C ILE A 74 -0.19 0.23 -3.24
N TYR A 75 -0.56 0.10 -1.96
CA TYR A 75 -0.66 1.24 -1.05
C TYR A 75 0.68 1.98 -0.94
N HIS A 76 1.77 1.27 -0.63
CA HIS A 76 3.10 1.85 -0.51
C HIS A 76 3.58 2.48 -1.82
N ALA A 77 3.25 1.88 -2.97
CA ALA A 77 3.55 2.46 -4.28
C ALA A 77 2.81 3.78 -4.53
N ILE A 78 1.54 3.88 -4.11
CA ILE A 78 0.77 5.13 -4.16
C ILE A 78 1.42 6.18 -3.25
N GLN A 79 1.73 5.84 -2.00
CA GLN A 79 2.37 6.78 -1.06
C GLN A 79 3.72 7.25 -1.56
N TYR A 80 4.49 6.40 -2.24
CA TYR A 80 5.73 6.78 -2.90
C TYR A 80 5.52 7.80 -4.01
N LEU A 81 4.53 7.61 -4.88
CA LEU A 81 4.22 8.58 -5.94
C LEU A 81 3.68 9.91 -5.40
N LEU A 82 3.00 9.88 -4.26
CA LEU A 82 2.51 11.08 -3.55
C LEU A 82 3.60 11.79 -2.74
N GLY A 83 4.81 11.22 -2.63
CA GLY A 83 5.92 11.81 -1.88
C GLY A 83 5.91 11.54 -0.36
N ASN A 84 4.98 10.72 0.12
CA ASN A 84 4.86 10.35 1.54
C ASN A 84 5.73 9.14 1.92
N GLN A 85 6.35 8.49 0.95
CA GLN A 85 7.20 7.31 1.15
C GLN A 85 8.53 7.43 0.40
N THR A 86 9.60 6.88 0.95
CA THR A 86 10.94 6.96 0.36
C THR A 86 11.29 5.71 -0.43
N ARG A 87 12.13 5.86 -1.46
CA ARG A 87 12.66 4.73 -2.23
C ARG A 87 13.40 3.72 -1.35
N GLU A 88 14.22 4.19 -0.41
CA GLU A 88 14.99 3.35 0.51
C GLU A 88 14.09 2.42 1.33
N LYS A 89 12.96 2.92 1.83
CA LYS A 89 12.00 2.11 2.58
C LYS A 89 11.31 1.07 1.69
N MET A 90 11.02 1.42 0.43
CA MET A 90 10.43 0.52 -0.57
C MET A 90 11.39 -0.62 -0.96
N GLU A 91 12.67 -0.30 -1.15
CA GLU A 91 13.75 -1.29 -1.33
C GLU A 91 13.84 -2.24 -0.12
N ASN A 92 13.54 -1.71 1.07
CA ASN A 92 13.51 -2.47 2.31
C ASN A 92 12.16 -3.11 2.65
N PHE A 93 11.26 -3.36 1.68
CA PHE A 93 9.97 -4.04 1.95
C PHE A 93 10.13 -5.32 2.78
N ARG A 94 9.35 -5.42 3.87
CA ARG A 94 9.39 -6.48 4.91
C ARG A 94 10.73 -6.62 5.65
N GLY A 95 11.68 -5.75 5.38
CA GLY A 95 12.96 -5.67 6.07
C GLY A 95 12.90 -4.73 7.27
N TYR A 96 13.93 -4.77 8.10
CA TYR A 96 14.07 -3.86 9.23
C TYR A 96 14.04 -2.39 8.75
N LYS A 97 13.21 -1.56 9.40
CA LYS A 97 12.97 -0.13 9.08
C LYS A 97 12.41 0.18 7.68
N GLY A 98 12.13 -0.82 6.85
CA GLY A 98 11.43 -0.64 5.58
C GLY A 98 9.91 -0.63 5.72
N VAL A 99 9.23 -0.55 4.57
CA VAL A 99 7.76 -0.59 4.53
C VAL A 99 7.22 -1.94 4.99
N GLN A 100 6.11 -1.92 5.74
CA GLN A 100 5.57 -3.11 6.39
C GLN A 100 4.85 -4.05 5.42
N SER A 101 4.76 -5.31 5.84
CA SER A 101 3.96 -6.36 5.19
C SER A 101 2.50 -5.99 5.02
N TYR A 102 1.93 -5.28 5.98
CA TYR A 102 0.54 -4.80 6.05
C TYR A 102 0.58 -3.37 6.59
N PRO A 103 -0.28 -2.44 6.12
CA PRO A 103 -0.24 -1.05 6.57
C PRO A 103 -0.37 -0.96 8.08
N SER A 104 0.53 -0.21 8.72
CA SER A 104 0.64 -0.15 10.17
C SER A 104 0.92 1.26 10.67
N ARG A 105 -0.02 1.79 11.47
CA ARG A 105 0.05 3.13 12.08
C ARG A 105 1.30 3.41 12.90
N THR A 106 1.92 2.37 13.47
CA THR A 106 3.05 2.52 14.39
C THR A 106 4.39 2.18 13.76
N LYS A 107 4.38 1.63 12.54
CA LYS A 107 5.59 1.07 11.90
C LYS A 107 5.85 1.62 10.51
N ASP A 108 4.81 2.02 9.80
CA ASP A 108 4.97 2.80 8.58
C ASP A 108 5.05 4.29 8.89
N VAL A 109 5.68 5.03 7.98
CA VAL A 109 5.92 6.47 8.08
C VAL A 109 4.84 7.28 7.34
N ASP A 110 4.15 6.63 6.40
CA ASP A 110 3.04 7.23 5.67
C ASP A 110 1.78 7.27 6.52
N ASP A 111 0.79 8.04 6.06
CA ASP A 111 -0.45 8.32 6.78
C ASP A 111 -1.41 7.13 6.70
N VAL A 112 -1.08 6.06 7.42
CA VAL A 112 -1.97 4.90 7.57
C VAL A 112 -3.09 5.26 8.54
N ASP A 113 -4.34 5.26 8.07
CA ASP A 113 -5.50 5.52 8.92
C ASP A 113 -5.74 4.41 9.94
N PHE A 114 -5.67 3.16 9.47
CA PHE A 114 -6.03 1.97 10.24
C PHE A 114 -5.03 0.83 10.01
N SER A 115 -4.59 0.18 11.10
CA SER A 115 -3.77 -1.03 11.02
C SER A 115 -4.65 -2.24 10.71
N THR A 116 -4.52 -2.85 9.54
CA THR A 116 -5.46 -3.88 9.06
C THR A 116 -4.89 -5.31 9.02
N GLY A 117 -3.73 -5.55 9.63
CA GLY A 117 -3.04 -6.85 9.61
C GLY A 117 -3.83 -8.02 10.22
N SER A 118 -4.81 -7.73 11.09
CA SER A 118 -5.78 -8.72 11.58
C SER A 118 -7.07 -8.64 10.77
N VAL A 119 -7.36 -9.69 10.01
CA VAL A 119 -8.51 -9.74 9.10
C VAL A 119 -9.81 -9.69 9.91
N GLY A 120 -10.74 -8.81 9.53
CA GLY A 120 -12.02 -8.59 10.24
C GLY A 120 -12.06 -7.30 11.06
N LEU A 121 -10.94 -6.87 11.64
CA LEU A 121 -10.90 -5.62 12.42
C LEU A 121 -11.06 -4.36 11.55
N GLY A 122 -10.61 -4.40 10.30
CA GLY A 122 -10.72 -3.25 9.39
C GLY A 122 -12.15 -2.74 9.24
N VAL A 123 -13.13 -3.65 9.10
CA VAL A 123 -14.55 -3.30 8.98
C VAL A 123 -15.10 -2.73 10.29
N ALA A 124 -14.83 -3.40 11.41
CA ALA A 124 -15.29 -2.95 12.73
C ALA A 124 -14.73 -1.55 13.05
N GLN A 125 -13.45 -1.34 12.77
CA GLN A 125 -12.77 -0.08 13.05
C GLN A 125 -13.34 1.06 12.20
N THR A 126 -13.53 0.87 10.89
CA THR A 126 -14.16 1.89 10.05
C THR A 126 -15.62 2.17 10.44
N LEU A 127 -16.38 1.14 10.83
CA LEU A 127 -17.76 1.31 11.26
C LEU A 127 -17.83 2.23 12.48
N PHE A 128 -17.09 1.91 13.54
CA PHE A 128 -17.13 2.71 14.76
C PHE A 128 -16.49 4.08 14.57
N SER A 129 -15.40 4.20 13.80
CA SER A 129 -14.81 5.49 13.47
C SER A 129 -15.80 6.40 12.75
N SER A 130 -16.57 5.88 11.79
CA SER A 130 -17.57 6.69 11.05
C SER A 130 -18.70 7.25 11.92
N LEU A 131 -19.00 6.61 13.06
CA LEU A 131 -20.02 7.06 14.01
C LEU A 131 -19.55 8.20 14.92
N VAL A 132 -18.24 8.38 15.07
CA VAL A 132 -17.64 9.32 16.02
C VAL A 132 -16.73 10.35 15.33
N GLN A 133 -16.71 10.34 14.00
CA GLN A 133 -15.91 11.25 13.20
C GLN A 133 -16.71 12.56 13.04
N ASP A 134 -16.18 13.64 13.63
CA ASP A 134 -16.72 15.01 13.51
C ASP A 134 -16.57 15.58 12.09
#